data_AF-A0A1V3JL05-F1
#
_entry.id   AF-A0A1V3JL05-F1
#
_cell.length_a   1.000
_cell.length_b   1.000
_cell.length_c   1.000
_cell.angle_alpha   90.00
_cell.angle_beta   90.00
_cell.angle_gamma   90.00
#
_symmetry.space_group_name_H-M   'P 1'
#
loop_
_entity.id
_entity.type
_entity.pdbx_description
1 polymer ?
#
loop_
_entity_poly.entity_id
_entity_poly.type
_entity_poly.pdbx_seq_one_letter_code
_entity_poly.pdbx_strand_id
1 'polypeptide(L)'
;MSQSISQFSPNMVTSKQFQTRFGEYFDLVKSKTPVAVTQYGRPTVLMMSYADGIEAYRLLSQKRALEILQSLKPADDVPTQDELDKMIDDERANM
;
A
#
# COMPACT_ATOMS: atom_id res chain seq x y z
N MET A 1 -6.27 -18.64 10.45
CA MET A 1 -4.83 -18.95 10.64
C MET A 1 -4.10 -17.64 10.85
N SER A 2 -3.80 -17.29 12.11
CA SER A 2 -3.13 -16.04 12.45
C SER A 2 -1.64 -16.21 12.24
N GLN A 3 -1.12 -15.75 11.10
CA GLN A 3 0.32 -15.67 10.92
C GLN A 3 0.88 -14.62 11.88
N SER A 4 1.81 -15.05 12.72
CA SER A 4 2.56 -14.23 13.67
C SER A 4 3.25 -13.09 12.94
N ILE A 5 2.82 -11.85 13.19
CA ILE A 5 3.43 -10.60 12.69
C ILE A 5 4.80 -10.36 13.36
N SER A 6 5.26 -11.26 14.24
CA SER A 6 6.37 -11.04 15.16
C SER A 6 7.78 -11.04 14.51
N GLN A 7 7.90 -11.15 13.18
CA GLN A 7 9.20 -11.23 12.50
C GLN A 7 9.60 -9.99 11.69
N PHE A 8 8.77 -8.96 11.64
CA PHE A 8 9.02 -7.75 10.83
C PHE A 8 9.33 -6.48 11.64
N SER A 9 9.83 -6.61 12.87
CA SER A 9 10.21 -5.44 13.66
C SER A 9 11.48 -4.80 13.08
N PRO A 10 11.41 -3.58 12.51
CA PRO A 10 12.58 -2.93 11.94
C PRO A 10 13.55 -2.53 13.05
N ASN A 11 14.84 -2.45 12.70
CA ASN A 11 15.84 -1.90 13.60
C ASN A 11 15.56 -0.41 13.81
N MET A 12 15.23 -0.03 15.04
CA MET A 12 14.82 1.32 15.41
C MET A 12 16.04 2.18 15.72
N VAL A 13 16.20 3.27 14.96
CA VAL A 13 17.33 4.20 15.13
C VAL A 13 16.85 5.64 15.18
N THR A 14 17.55 6.50 15.91
CA THR A 14 17.30 7.95 15.87
C THR A 14 17.87 8.56 14.60
N SER A 15 17.32 9.69 14.16
CA SER A 15 17.90 10.49 13.06
C SER A 15 19.40 10.77 13.25
N LYS A 16 19.83 11.07 14.49
CA LYS A 16 21.26 11.29 14.82
C LYS A 16 22.12 10.04 14.62
N GLN A 17 21.66 8.88 15.12
CA GLN A 17 22.38 7.62 14.92
C GLN A 17 22.47 7.28 13.43
N PHE A 18 21.36 7.46 12.71
CA PHE A 18 21.26 7.19 11.28
C PHE A 18 22.26 8.02 10.47
N GLN A 19 22.32 9.33 10.70
CA GLN A 19 23.27 10.23 10.04
C GLN A 19 24.73 9.86 10.33
N THR A 20 25.01 9.46 11.57
CA THR A 20 26.39 9.14 12.01
C THR A 20 26.90 7.83 11.39
N ARG A 21 26.01 6.85 11.18
CA ARG A 21 26.35 5.48 10.72
C ARG A 21 25.62 5.10 9.45
N PHE A 22 25.50 6.06 8.54
CA PHE A 22 24.68 5.93 7.34
C PHE A 22 25.04 4.68 6.51
N GLY A 23 26.34 4.46 6.27
CA GLY A 23 26.82 3.31 5.50
C GLY A 23 26.42 1.96 6.11
N GLU A 24 26.60 1.81 7.43
CA GLU A 24 26.26 0.58 8.16
C GLU A 24 24.76 0.25 8.05
N TYR A 25 23.88 1.25 8.23
CA TYR A 25 22.44 1.03 8.10
C TYR A 25 22.02 0.77 6.66
N PHE A 26 22.70 1.36 5.67
CA PHE A 26 22.46 1.04 4.27
C PHE A 26 22.83 -0.41 3.94
N ASP A 27 23.95 -0.91 4.47
CA ASP A 27 24.36 -2.28 4.26
C ASP A 27 23.45 -3.29 4.97
N LEU A 28 22.91 -2.94 6.15
CA LEU A 28 21.86 -3.71 6.81
C LEU A 28 20.60 -3.81 5.93
N VAL A 29 20.17 -2.70 5.34
CA VAL A 29 18.99 -2.66 4.47
C VAL A 29 19.20 -3.47 3.18
N LYS A 30 20.39 -3.42 2.57
CA LYS A 30 20.74 -4.30 1.44
C LYS A 30 20.71 -5.78 1.85
N SER A 31 21.09 -6.07 3.08
CA SER A 31 21.09 -7.42 3.68
C SER A 31 19.69 -7.86 4.17
N LYS A 32 18.62 -7.22 3.68
CA LYS A 32 17.22 -7.49 4.02
C LYS A 32 16.84 -7.26 5.48
N THR A 33 17.59 -6.43 6.20
CA THR A 33 17.22 -5.98 7.55
C THR A 33 16.58 -4.59 7.46
N PRO A 34 15.27 -4.45 7.67
CA PRO A 34 14.62 -3.14 7.62
C PRO A 34 15.06 -2.24 8.78
N VAL A 35 15.18 -0.95 8.51
CA VAL A 35 15.61 0.07 9.48
C VAL A 35 14.54 1.16 9.55
N ALA A 36 14.05 1.45 10.75
CA ALA A 36 13.10 2.53 10.98
C ALA A 36 13.81 3.70 11.67
N VAL A 37 13.84 4.85 10.99
CA VAL A 37 14.37 6.09 11.53
C VAL A 37 13.27 6.82 12.27
N THR A 38 13.59 7.20 13.50
CA THR A 38 12.70 7.92 14.41
C THR A 38 13.06 9.40 14.50
N GLN A 39 12.01 10.21 14.63
CA GLN A 39 12.10 11.63 14.96
C GLN A 39 11.22 11.88 16.19
N TYR A 40 11.78 12.54 17.22
CA TYR A 40 11.09 12.77 18.50
C TYR A 40 10.46 11.51 19.13
N GLY A 41 11.14 10.36 18.98
CA GLY A 41 10.68 9.08 19.52
C GLY A 41 9.60 8.38 18.69
N ARG A 42 9.20 8.92 17.54
CA ARG A 42 8.20 8.32 16.64
C ARG A 42 8.84 7.83 15.35
N PRO A 43 8.51 6.62 14.84
CA PRO A 43 8.93 6.19 13.52
C PRO A 43 8.44 7.18 12.46
N THR A 44 9.33 7.61 11.57
CA THR A 44 9.01 8.61 10.52
C THR A 44 9.41 8.12 9.14
N VAL A 45 10.51 7.37 9.05
CA VAL A 45 10.98 6.77 7.79
C VAL A 45 11.24 5.29 8.03
N LEU A 46 10.77 4.45 7.12
CA LEU A 46 11.12 3.04 7.06
C LEU A 46 11.98 2.81 5.81
N MET A 47 13.16 2.24 6.01
CA MET A 47 14.03 1.80 4.94
C MET A 47 14.02 0.28 4.86
N MET A 48 13.93 -0.24 3.65
CA MET A 48 13.93 -1.66 3.35
C MET A 48 14.60 -1.89 2.00
N SER A 49 14.88 -3.15 1.66
CA SER A 49 15.45 -3.46 0.36
C SER A 49 14.49 -3.00 -0.75
N TYR A 50 15.04 -2.64 -1.91
CA TYR A 50 14.22 -2.15 -3.02
C TYR A 50 13.14 -3.16 -3.43
N ALA A 51 13.49 -4.45 -3.51
CA ALA A 51 12.56 -5.51 -3.87
C ALA A 51 11.38 -5.60 -2.88
N ASP A 52 11.67 -5.60 -1.57
CA ASP A 52 10.65 -5.64 -0.53
C ASP A 52 9.79 -4.38 -0.55
N GLY A 53 10.40 -3.22 -0.84
CA GLY A 53 9.69 -1.94 -0.97
C GLY A 53 8.68 -1.92 -2.12
N ILE A 54 9.07 -2.44 -3.29
CA ILE A 54 8.18 -2.56 -4.45
C ILE A 54 7.04 -3.54 -4.16
N GLU A 55 7.33 -4.68 -3.52
CA GLU A 55 6.30 -5.64 -3.15
C GLU A 55 5.32 -5.06 -2.13
N ALA A 56 5.82 -4.40 -1.08
CA ALA A 56 4.99 -3.72 -0.08
C ALA A 56 4.09 -2.65 -0.72
N TYR A 57 4.63 -1.86 -1.66
CA TYR A 57 3.86 -0.85 -2.37
C TYR A 57 2.75 -1.47 -3.24
N ARG A 58 3.06 -2.56 -3.95
CA ARG A 58 2.07 -3.31 -4.75
C ARG A 58 0.93 -3.85 -3.86
N LEU A 59 1.26 -4.47 -2.74
CA LEU A 59 0.29 -5.01 -1.78
C LEU A 59 -0.58 -3.91 -1.16
N LEU A 60 0.04 -2.79 -0.77
CA LEU A 60 -0.69 -1.63 -0.24
C LEU A 60 -1.67 -1.07 -1.27
N SER A 61 -1.24 -0.97 -2.53
CA SER A 61 -2.09 -0.48 -3.63
C SER A 61 -3.29 -1.40 -3.86
N GLN A 62 -3.09 -2.72 -3.83
CA GLN A 62 -4.18 -3.70 -3.92
C GLN A 62 -5.15 -3.59 -2.75
N LYS A 63 -4.65 -3.47 -1.52
CA LYS A 63 -5.47 -3.30 -0.32
C LYS A 63 -6.33 -2.04 -0.41
N ARG A 64 -5.74 -0.91 -0.82
CA ARG A 64 -6.47 0.35 -1.01
C ARG A 64 -7.55 0.25 -2.08
N ALA A 65 -7.27 -0.42 -3.20
CA ALA A 65 -8.26 -0.64 -4.24
C ALA A 65 -9.45 -1.45 -3.72
N LEU A 66 -9.20 -2.53 -2.97
CA LEU A 66 -10.25 -3.33 -2.34
C LEU A 66 -11.05 -2.53 -1.32
N GLU A 67 -10.39 -1.72 -0.48
CA GLU A 67 -11.06 -0.86 0.50
C GLU A 67 -11.99 0.16 -0.19
N ILE A 68 -11.56 0.74 -1.32
CA ILE A 68 -12.42 1.62 -2.12
C ILE A 68 -13.63 0.85 -2.63
N LEU A 69 -13.44 -0.29 -3.29
CA LEU A 69 -14.54 -1.10 -3.82
C LEU A 69 -15.53 -1.55 -2.73
N GLN A 70 -15.05 -1.88 -1.54
CA GLN A 70 -15.89 -2.25 -0.40
C GLN A 70 -16.62 -1.05 0.23
N SER A 71 -16.04 0.15 0.12
CA SER A 71 -16.67 1.39 0.60
C SER A 71 -17.75 1.93 -0.34
N LEU A 72 -17.71 1.53 -1.61
CA LEU A 72 -18.79 1.81 -2.55
C LEU A 72 -20.02 1.03 -2.09
N LYS A 73 -21.13 1.73 -1.83
CA LYS A 73 -22.41 1.05 -1.70
C LYS A 73 -22.67 0.29 -3.02
N PRO A 74 -23.14 -0.96 -2.97
CA PRO A 74 -23.71 -1.58 -4.15
C PRO A 74 -24.78 -0.63 -4.69
N ALA A 75 -24.78 -0.40 -6.01
CA ALA A 75 -25.82 0.41 -6.61
C ALA A 75 -27.16 -0.29 -6.34
N ASP A 76 -28.06 0.41 -5.65
CA ASP A 76 -29.40 -0.11 -5.33
C ASP A 76 -30.25 -0.25 -6.61
N ASP A 77 -29.84 0.42 -7.69
CA ASP A 77 -30.55 0.53 -8.97
C ASP A 77 -29.57 0.22 -10.11
N VAL A 78 -29.10 -1.04 -10.17
CA VAL A 78 -28.34 -1.54 -11.32
C VAL A 78 -29.34 -1.82 -12.44
N PRO A 79 -29.27 -1.11 -13.58
CA PRO A 79 -30.16 -1.38 -14.70
C PRO A 79 -30.01 -2.82 -15.18
N THR A 80 -31.13 -3.44 -15.49
CA THR A 80 -31.14 -4.74 -16.15
C THR A 80 -30.52 -4.64 -17.55
N GLN A 81 -30.09 -5.77 -18.11
CA GLN A 81 -29.50 -5.80 -19.45
C GLN A 81 -30.45 -5.19 -20.50
N ASP A 82 -31.76 -5.45 -20.37
CA ASP A 82 -32.77 -4.92 -21.29
C ASP A 82 -32.94 -3.39 -21.18
N GLU A 83 -32.73 -2.81 -19.99
CA GLU A 83 -32.73 -1.36 -19.77
C GLU A 83 -31.46 -0.72 -20.34
N LEU A 84 -30.32 -1.38 -20.22
CA LEU A 84 -29.06 -0.93 -20.84
C LEU A 84 -29.17 -0.92 -22.37
N ASP A 85 -29.73 -1.98 -22.95
CA ASP A 85 -29.88 -2.09 -24.40
C ASP A 85 -30.83 -1.00 -24.94
N LYS A 86 -31.92 -0.69 -24.21
CA LYS A 86 -32.79 0.45 -24.55
C LYS A 86 -32.09 1.79 -24.48
N MET A 87 -31.30 2.04 -23.42
CA MET A 87 -30.57 3.30 -23.29
C MET A 87 -29.55 3.51 -24.43
N ILE A 88 -28.89 2.43 -24.87
CA ILE A 88 -27.94 2.45 -25.99
C ILE A 88 -28.67 2.77 -27.31
N ASP A 89 -29.83 2.16 -27.54
CA ASP A 89 -30.63 2.40 -28.73
C ASP A 89 -31.22 3.82 -28.75
N ASP A 90 -31.66 4.35 -27.60
CA ASP A 90 -32.16 5.72 -27.46
C ASP A 90 -31.06 6.77 -27.71
N GLU A 91 -29.82 6.52 -27.26
CA GLU A 91 -28.67 7.38 -27.59
C GLU A 91 -28.34 7.36 -29.08
N ARG A 92 -28.36 6.17 -29.71
CA ARG A 92 -28.09 6.02 -31.15
C ARG A 92 -29.15 6.69 -32.02
N ALA A 93 -30.40 6.73 -31.56
CA ALA A 93 -31.50 7.38 -32.27
C ALA A 93 -31.48 8.93 -32.15
N ASN A 94 -30.79 9.46 -31.15
CA ASN A 94 -30.65 10.91 -30.89
C ASN A 94 -29.37 11.53 -31.50
N MET A 95 -28.55 10.73 -32.18
CA MET A 95 -27.40 11.19 -33.00
C MET A 95 -27.79 11.29 -34.47
#